data_AF-A0A2V6UZW3-F1
#
_entry.id   AF-A0A2V6UZW3-F1
#
_cell.length_a   1.000
_cell.length_b   1.000
_cell.length_c   1.000
_cell.angle_alpha   90.00
_cell.angle_beta   90.00
_cell.angle_gamma   90.00
#
_symmetry.space_group_name_H-M   'P 1'
#
loop_
_entity.id
_entity.type
_entity.pdbx_description
1 polymer ?
#
loop_
_entity_poly.entity_id
_entity_poly.type
_entity_poly.pdbx_seq_one_letter_code
_entity_poly.pdbx_strand_id
1 'polypeptide(L)' 'MCVDNDSRPPITPIAGGSAGGRDLRLTSADGTRSMAYSARAAKPSGAGMVVIPDVRGLHQYYKDLADRFSEVG' A
#
# COMPACT_ATOMS: atom_id res chain seq x y z
N MET A 1 -3.74 8.07 -13.84
CA MET A 1 -4.60 6.92 -13.50
C MET A 1 -5.80 7.50 -12.77
N CYS A 2 -6.95 7.66 -13.43
CA CYS A 2 -8.06 8.45 -12.90
C CYS A 2 -9.16 7.52 -12.40
N VAL A 3 -9.22 7.32 -11.08
CA VAL A 3 -10.30 6.61 -10.38
C VAL A 3 -10.92 7.59 -9.39
N ASP A 4 -12.24 7.51 -9.17
CA ASP A 4 -12.96 8.40 -8.26
C ASP A 4 -12.41 8.34 -6.83
N ASN A 5 -12.66 9.39 -6.04
CA ASN A 5 -12.11 9.49 -4.68
C ASN A 5 -12.58 8.35 -3.75
N ASP A 6 -13.81 7.89 -3.94
CA ASP A 6 -14.42 6.80 -3.16
C ASP A 6 -14.15 5.42 -3.77
N SER A 7 -13.33 5.36 -4.83
CA SER A 7 -12.92 4.10 -5.42
C SER A 7 -12.16 3.27 -4.38
N ARG A 8 -12.37 1.97 -4.44
CA ARG A 8 -11.58 0.98 -3.73
C ARG A 8 -10.84 0.12 -4.75
N PRO A 9 -9.63 -0.35 -4.44
CA PRO A 9 -8.99 -1.35 -5.28
C PRO A 9 -9.93 -2.56 -5.42
N PRO A 10 -9.87 -3.31 -6.53
CA PRO A 10 -10.75 -4.46 -6.74
C PRO A 10 -10.66 -5.42 -5.55
N ILE A 11 -11.79 -5.57 -4.84
CA ILE A 11 -11.95 -6.44 -3.68
C ILE A 11 -12.80 -7.65 -4.05
N THR A 12 -12.37 -8.86 -3.68
CA THR A 12 -13.29 -9.99 -3.58
C THR A 12 -14.05 -9.88 -2.25
N PRO A 13 -15.38 -10.13 -2.20
CA PRO A 13 -16.23 -9.85 -1.02
C PRO A 13 -15.85 -10.54 0.30
N ILE A 14 -14.88 -11.46 0.30
CA ILE A 14 -14.43 -12.24 1.46
C ILE A 14 -12.88 -12.30 1.53
N ALA A 15 -12.21 -11.32 0.93
CA ALA A 15 -10.77 -11.11 1.09
C ALA A 15 -10.53 -9.77 1.81
N GLY A 16 -9.66 -9.74 2.81
CA GLY A 16 -9.43 -8.53 3.61
C GLY A 16 -8.62 -8.75 4.88
N GLY A 17 -7.75 -9.75 4.89
CA GLY A 17 -6.84 -9.98 6.00
C GLY A 17 -5.51 -9.31 5.71
N SER A 18 -5.34 -8.04 6.12
CA SER A 18 -4.02 -7.42 6.07
C SER A 18 -3.07 -8.21 6.97
N ALA A 19 -2.04 -8.81 6.38
CA ALA A 19 -0.99 -9.52 7.10
C ALA A 19 0.00 -8.54 7.79
N GLY A 20 -0.52 -7.50 8.45
CA GLY A 20 0.25 -6.60 9.30
C GLY A 20 0.70 -5.29 8.62
N GLY A 21 -0.20 -4.66 7.88
CA GLY A 21 -0.04 -3.30 7.37
C GLY A 21 0.23 -2.27 8.47
N ARG A 22 1.12 -1.31 8.23
CA ARG A 22 1.42 -0.22 9.18
C ARG A 22 1.90 1.06 8.50
N ASP A 23 1.59 2.18 9.13
CA ASP A 23 2.17 3.47 8.79
C ASP A 23 3.64 3.54 9.21
N LEU A 24 4.45 4.21 8.40
CA LEU A 24 5.87 4.43 8.59
C LEU A 24 6.22 5.88 8.27
N ARG A 25 7.36 6.34 8.77
CA ARG A 25 8.05 7.55 8.32
C ARG A 25 9.39 7.15 7.75
N LEU A 26 9.64 7.56 6.51
CA LEU A 26 10.92 7.37 5.84
C LEU A 26 11.68 8.69 5.85
N THR A 27 13.01 8.58 5.94
CA THR A 27 13.92 9.70 5.79
C THR A 27 14.81 9.42 4.59
N SER A 28 14.76 10.32 3.62
CA SER A 28 15.62 10.31 2.43
C SER A 28 17.06 10.66 2.80
N ALA A 29 18.02 10.35 1.92
CA ALA A 29 19.43 10.67 2.10
C ALA A 29 19.69 12.20 2.21
N ASP A 30 18.82 13.02 1.61
CA ASP A 30 18.87 14.48 1.69
C ASP A 30 18.18 15.04 2.96
N GLY A 31 17.69 14.17 3.85
CA GLY A 31 17.00 14.55 5.09
C GLY A 31 15.49 14.78 4.92
N THR A 32 14.93 14.67 3.71
CA THR A 32 13.48 14.81 3.50
C THR A 32 12.72 13.70 4.21
N ARG A 33 11.69 14.08 4.97
CA ARG A 33 10.83 13.13 5.71
C ARG A 33 9.52 12.93 4.96
N SER A 34 9.16 11.68 4.73
CA SER A 34 7.94 11.30 4.00
C SER A 34 7.15 10.25 4.77
N MET A 35 5.82 10.34 4.71
CA MET A 35 4.95 9.27 5.20
C MET A 35 4.96 8.11 4.22
N ALA A 36 4.95 6.89 4.74
CA ALA A 36 4.85 5.66 3.95
C ALA A 36 3.92 4.67 4.63
N TYR A 37 3.51 3.65 3.88
CA TYR A 37 2.77 2.50 4.39
C TYR A 37 3.50 1.23 3.97
N SER A 38 3.68 0.29 4.90
CA SER A 38 4.25 -1.03 4.60
C SER A 38 3.24 -2.11 4.86
N ALA A 39 3.07 -3.02 3.90
CA ALA A 39 2.39 -4.29 4.07
C ALA A 39 3.39 -5.43 3.82
N ARG A 40 3.28 -6.51 4.61
CA ARG A 40 4.12 -7.71 4.43
C ARG A 40 3.29 -8.80 3.78
N ALA A 41 3.81 -9.38 2.70
CA ALA A 41 3.17 -10.50 2.04
C ALA A 41 2.85 -11.65 3.01
N ALA A 42 1.62 -12.18 2.93
CA ALA A 42 1.19 -13.34 3.70
C ALA A 42 2.00 -14.60 3.32
N LYS A 43 2.39 -14.71 2.05
CA LYS A 43 3.28 -15.76 1.53
C LYS A 43 4.44 -15.11 0.77
N PRO A 44 5.55 -14.73 1.46
CA PRO A 44 6.65 -14.03 0.83
C PRO A 44 7.32 -14.86 -0.27
N SER A 45 7.34 -14.33 -1.49
CA SER A 45 8.09 -14.89 -2.62
C SER A 45 9.56 -14.46 -2.66
N GLY A 46 9.92 -13.45 -1.87
CA GLY A 46 11.21 -12.75 -1.93
C GLY A 46 11.20 -11.51 -2.84
N ALA A 47 10.14 -11.32 -3.65
CA ALA A 47 9.95 -10.10 -4.41
C ALA A 47 9.56 -8.92 -3.50
N GLY A 48 10.01 -7.72 -3.86
CA GLY A 48 9.61 -6.46 -3.23
C GLY A 48 8.86 -5.59 -4.23
N MET A 49 7.81 -4.92 -3.76
CA MET A 49 7.00 -4.00 -4.58
C MET A 49 6.97 -2.61 -3.92
N VAL A 50 7.01 -1.57 -4.75
CA VAL A 50 6.81 -0.18 -4.33
C VAL A 50 5.63 0.40 -5.12
N VAL A 51 4.67 0.98 -4.41
CA VAL A 51 3.54 1.72 -4.99
C VAL A 51 3.85 3.22 -4.89
N ILE A 52 3.89 3.92 -6.02
CA ILE A 52 4.07 5.37 -6.08
C ILE A 52 2.68 6.00 -6.23
N PRO A 53 2.22 6.80 -5.24
CA PRO A 53 0.89 7.39 -5.29
C PRO A 53 0.79 8.52 -6.33
N ASP A 54 -0.44 8.86 -6.70
CA ASP A 54 -0.75 10.06 -7.48
C ASP A 54 -0.74 11.32 -6.60
N VAL A 55 -1.27 12.43 -7.13
CA VAL A 55 -1.36 13.74 -6.48
C VAL A 55 -2.10 13.72 -5.13
N ARG A 56 -2.84 12.65 -4.80
CA ARG A 56 -3.53 12.47 -3.52
C ARG A 56 -2.59 12.01 -2.39
N GLY A 57 -1.33 11.70 -2.69
CA GLY A 57 -0.35 11.26 -1.69
C GLY A 57 -0.73 9.92 -1.05
N LEU A 58 -0.49 9.77 0.26
CA LEU A 58 -0.79 8.53 1.00
C LEU A 58 -2.28 8.35 1.32
N HIS A 59 -3.13 8.47 0.29
CA HIS A 59 -4.57 8.26 0.38
C HIS A 59 -4.91 6.80 0.72
N GLN A 60 -6.04 6.58 1.41
CA GLN A 60 -6.47 5.25 1.88
C GLN A 60 -6.49 4.20 0.76
N TYR A 61 -6.90 4.60 -0.44
CA TYR A 61 -6.87 3.75 -1.64
C TYR A 61 -5.51 3.05 -1.83
N TYR A 62 -4.39 3.75 -1.63
CA TYR A 62 -3.05 3.19 -1.82
C TYR A 62 -2.63 2.25 -0.68
N LYS A 63 -3.10 2.52 0.54
CA LYS A 63 -2.89 1.62 1.69
C LYS A 63 -3.63 0.31 1.45
N ASP A 64 -4.91 0.40 1.09
CA ASP A 64 -5.74 -0.75 0.76
C ASP A 64 -5.12 -1.55 -0.41
N LEU A 65 -4.60 -0.87 -1.44
CA LEU A 65 -3.95 -1.51 -2.57
C LEU A 65 -2.69 -2.28 -2.16
N ALA A 66 -1.85 -1.69 -1.30
CA ALA A 66 -0.67 -2.37 -0.76
C ALA A 66 -1.04 -3.62 0.05
N ASP A 67 -2.11 -3.53 0.86
CA ASP A 67 -2.64 -4.69 1.57
C ASP A 67 -3.11 -5.78 0.59
N ARG A 68 -3.79 -5.42 -0.52
CA ARG A 68 -4.19 -6.41 -1.53
C ARG A 68 -3.03 -7.14 -2.18
N PHE A 69 -1.95 -6.43 -2.52
CA PHE A 69 -0.75 -7.09 -3.03
C PHE A 69 -0.15 -8.04 -2.01
N SER A 70 -0.17 -7.67 -0.73
CA SER A 70 0.35 -8.52 0.35
C SER A 70 -0.46 -9.81 0.55
N GLU A 71 -1.75 -9.82 0.23
CA GLU A 71 -2.59 -11.01 0.33
C GLU A 71 -2.21 -12.08 -0.71
N VAL A 72 -1.74 -11.66 -1.89
CA VAL A 72 -1.45 -12.57 -3.01
C VAL A 72 0.03 -13.00 -3.11
N GLY A 73 0.93 -12.25 -2.48
CA GLY A 73 2.35 -12.60 -2.38
C GLY A 73 3.24 -11.95 -3.42
#